data_AF-A0A968MIC2-F1
#
_entry.id   AF-A0A968MIC2-F1
#
_cell.length_a   1.000
_cell.length_b   1.000
_cell.length_c   1.000
_cell.angle_alpha   90.00
_cell.angle_beta   90.00
_cell.angle_gamma   90.00
#
_symmetry.space_group_name_H-M   'P 1'
#
loop_
_entity.id
_entity.type
_entity.pdbx_description
1 polymer ?
#
loop_
_entity_poly.entity_id
_entity_poly.type
_entity_poly.pdbx_seq_one_letter_code
_entity_poly.pdbx_strand_id
1 'polypeptide(L)'
;MAFVAKPTITISYSVRDNDGKQSSTEVQIDGATPPANAVGFADALRALIAPLTDGVIVGQNVIIGAYEDAIPVINRSDVEDKGVFIFNTANGLASSIAIPSVAEAVLQANNEDIDLTLAAVGAFVDAFTLGAGTPLVQPANASGGDIVSVKEAYKQNRRSLKGGGTRRKG
;
A
#
# COMPACT_ATOMS: atom_id res chain seq x y z
N MET A 1 -5.69 -11.95 -31.36
CA MET A 1 -5.36 -10.69 -30.64
C MET A 1 -4.37 -11.07 -29.56
N ALA A 2 -3.15 -10.54 -29.60
CA ALA A 2 -2.14 -10.82 -28.57
C ALA A 2 -2.49 -10.00 -27.32
N PHE A 3 -2.64 -10.66 -26.17
CA PHE A 3 -2.64 -9.97 -24.89
C PHE A 3 -1.24 -9.38 -24.71
N VAL A 4 -1.10 -8.08 -24.93
CA VAL A 4 0.11 -7.35 -24.55
C VAL A 4 0.09 -7.30 -23.03
N ALA A 5 0.99 -8.04 -22.39
CA ALA A 5 1.22 -7.93 -20.96
C ALA A 5 1.52 -6.45 -20.65
N LYS A 6 0.74 -5.84 -19.76
CA LYS A 6 0.99 -4.45 -19.35
C LYS A 6 2.39 -4.42 -18.70
N PRO A 7 3.28 -3.50 -19.08
CA PRO A 7 4.53 -3.33 -18.34
C PRO A 7 4.19 -3.00 -16.89
N THR A 8 4.67 -3.81 -15.95
CA THR A 8 4.31 -3.66 -14.54
C THR A 8 5.42 -3.05 -13.68
N ILE A 9 6.63 -2.88 -14.23
CA ILE A 9 7.73 -2.23 -13.54
C ILE A 9 7.98 -0.84 -14.13
N THR A 10 7.91 0.18 -13.28
CA THR A 10 8.19 1.58 -13.61
C THR A 10 9.46 2.02 -12.89
N ILE A 11 10.42 2.52 -13.65
CA ILE A 11 11.65 3.13 -13.14
C ILE A 11 11.54 4.64 -13.34
N SER A 12 11.72 5.43 -12.29
CA SER A 12 11.73 6.89 -12.38
C SER A 12 13.03 7.50 -11.88
N TYR A 13 13.52 8.50 -12.62
CA TYR A 13 14.69 9.30 -12.26
C TYR A 13 14.27 10.72 -11.98
N SER A 14 14.77 11.29 -10.90
CA SER A 14 14.61 12.71 -10.57
C SER A 14 15.90 13.45 -10.84
N VAL A 15 15.85 14.41 -11.76
CA VAL A 15 16.98 15.26 -12.15
C VAL A 15 16.72 16.67 -11.64
N ARG A 16 17.71 17.26 -10.98
CA ARG A 16 17.67 18.64 -10.49
C ARG A 16 18.60 19.52 -11.30
N ASP A 17 18.12 20.68 -11.71
CA ASP A 17 18.92 21.70 -12.40
C ASP A 17 19.67 22.61 -11.41
N ASN A 18 20.50 23.51 -11.95
CA ASN A 18 21.26 24.47 -11.16
C ASN A 18 20.37 25.51 -10.44
N ASP A 19 19.13 25.70 -10.92
CA ASP A 19 18.13 26.60 -10.30
C ASP A 19 17.34 25.89 -9.18
N GLY A 20 17.64 24.62 -8.90
CA GLY A 20 16.99 23.81 -7.87
C GLY A 20 15.62 23.25 -8.29
N LYS A 21 15.21 23.43 -9.55
CA LYS A 21 13.99 22.80 -10.08
C LYS A 21 14.26 21.34 -10.38
N GLN A 22 13.23 20.53 -10.21
CA GLN A 22 13.30 19.08 -10.39
C GLN A 22 12.38 18.65 -11.52
N SER A 23 12.91 17.80 -12.40
CA SER A 23 12.15 17.12 -13.45
C SER A 23 12.28 15.62 -13.27
N SER A 24 11.29 14.87 -13.73
CA SER A 24 11.29 13.41 -13.64
C SER A 24 11.11 12.75 -15.00
N THR A 25 11.84 11.67 -15.23
CA THR A 25 11.71 10.83 -16.42
C THR A 25 11.36 9.41 -15.98
N GLU A 26 10.43 8.78 -16.68
CA GLU A 26 9.96 7.42 -16.39
C GLU A 26 10.26 6.47 -17.55
N VAL A 27 10.64 5.24 -17.21
CA VAL A 27 10.88 4.15 -18.15
C VAL A 27 10.15 2.92 -17.65
N GLN A 28 9.46 2.26 -18.57
CA GLN A 28 8.70 1.04 -18.31
C GLN A 28 9.46 -0.17 -18.84
N ILE A 29 9.53 -1.24 -18.05
CA ILE A 29 10.15 -2.51 -18.46
C ILE A 29 9.18 -3.67 -18.27
N ASP A 30 9.54 -4.83 -18.82
CA ASP A 30 8.74 -6.04 -18.71
C ASP A 30 8.56 -6.46 -17.24
N GLY A 31 7.32 -6.73 -16.86
CA GLY A 31 6.94 -7.21 -15.54
C GLY A 31 7.51 -8.58 -15.17
N ALA A 32 7.91 -9.38 -16.15
CA ALA A 32 8.60 -10.64 -15.91
C ALA A 32 10.06 -10.48 -15.48
N THR A 33 10.60 -9.25 -15.52
CA THR A 33 11.99 -8.99 -15.14
C THR A 33 12.18 -9.19 -13.62
N PRO A 34 13.16 -10.01 -13.19
CA PRO A 34 13.46 -10.16 -11.77
C PRO A 34 13.79 -8.81 -11.11
N PRO A 35 13.34 -8.52 -9.88
CA PRO A 35 13.58 -7.25 -9.20
C PRO A 35 15.05 -6.82 -9.16
N ALA A 36 15.95 -7.76 -8.89
CA ALA A 36 17.39 -7.50 -8.87
C ALA A 36 17.93 -7.02 -10.24
N ASN A 37 17.41 -7.58 -11.34
CA ASN A 37 17.78 -7.18 -12.70
C ASN A 37 17.19 -5.81 -13.04
N ALA A 38 15.97 -5.50 -12.57
CA ALA A 38 15.35 -4.20 -12.75
C ALA A 38 16.18 -3.08 -12.08
N VAL A 39 16.67 -3.33 -10.86
CA VAL A 39 17.57 -2.40 -10.15
C VAL A 39 18.89 -2.24 -10.90
N GLY A 40 19.51 -3.35 -11.33
CA GLY A 40 20.76 -3.31 -12.09
C GLY A 40 20.62 -2.57 -13.44
N PHE A 41 19.50 -2.76 -14.13
CA PHE A 41 19.18 -1.99 -15.34
C PHE A 41 19.03 -0.50 -15.04
N ALA A 42 18.38 -0.15 -13.92
CA ALA A 42 18.19 1.23 -13.54
C ALA A 42 19.54 1.92 -13.22
N ASP A 43 20.46 1.23 -12.55
CA ASP A 43 21.81 1.76 -12.28
C ASP A 43 22.63 1.95 -13.56
N ALA A 44 22.56 0.98 -14.49
CA ALA A 44 23.21 1.09 -15.79
C ALA A 44 22.65 2.25 -16.62
N LEU A 45 21.32 2.42 -16.64
CA LEU A 45 20.67 3.51 -17.36
C LEU A 45 20.96 4.87 -16.72
N ARG A 46 21.04 4.95 -15.39
CA ARG A 46 21.49 6.16 -14.67
C ARG A 46 22.87 6.62 -15.15
N ALA A 47 23.83 5.69 -15.27
CA ALA A 47 25.17 5.98 -15.74
C ALA A 47 25.18 6.50 -17.19
N LEU A 48 24.22 6.07 -18.02
CA LEU A 48 24.04 6.56 -19.39
C LEU A 48 23.30 7.90 -19.47
N ILE A 49 22.38 8.19 -18.55
CA ILE A 49 21.65 9.46 -18.49
C ILE A 49 22.56 10.59 -17.98
N ALA A 50 23.39 10.31 -16.98
CA ALA A 50 24.25 11.31 -16.35
C ALA A 50 25.06 12.19 -17.33
N PRO A 51 25.73 11.65 -18.37
CA PRO A 51 26.43 12.48 -19.35
C PRO A 51 25.52 13.18 -20.38
N LEU A 52 24.24 12.82 -20.46
CA LEU A 52 23.28 13.41 -21.41
C LEU A 52 22.56 14.64 -20.84
N THR A 53 22.73 14.93 -19.55
CA THR A 53 22.05 16.02 -18.88
C THR A 53 23.03 16.88 -18.09
N ASP A 54 22.89 18.20 -18.16
CA ASP A 54 23.65 19.13 -17.29
C ASP A 54 23.13 19.15 -15.84
N GLY A 55 22.01 18.46 -15.58
CA GLY A 55 21.42 18.33 -14.26
C GLY A 55 22.00 17.17 -13.45
N VAL A 56 21.80 17.23 -12.13
CA VAL A 56 22.24 16.17 -11.20
C VAL A 56 21.08 15.21 -10.92
N ILE A 57 21.31 13.92 -11.05
CA ILE A 57 20.33 12.89 -10.68
C ILE A 57 20.28 12.79 -9.14
N VAL A 58 19.17 13.26 -8.54
CA VAL A 58 18.96 13.33 -7.09
C VAL A 58 18.27 12.09 -6.55
N GLY A 59 17.52 11.38 -7.39
CA GLY A 59 16.76 10.21 -6.96
C GLY A 59 16.51 9.22 -8.08
N GLN A 60 16.38 7.96 -7.70
CA GLN A 60 16.01 6.83 -8.53
C GLN A 60 15.00 6.00 -7.75
N ASN A 61 13.90 5.63 -8.40
CA ASN A 61 12.86 4.82 -7.80
C ASN A 61 12.47 3.69 -8.75
N VAL A 62 12.29 2.48 -8.22
CA VAL A 62 11.86 1.30 -8.98
C VAL A 62 10.59 0.79 -8.35
N ILE A 63 9.48 0.93 -9.06
CA ILE A 63 8.15 0.52 -8.62
C ILE A 63 7.80 -0.77 -9.36
N ILE A 64 7.57 -1.84 -8.60
CA ILE A 64 7.10 -3.12 -9.12
C ILE A 64 5.63 -3.24 -8.78
N GLY A 65 4.77 -3.03 -9.78
CA GLY A 65 3.34 -3.24 -9.68
C GLY A 65 2.97 -4.69 -10.00
N ALA A 66 1.88 -5.14 -9.42
CA ALA A 66 1.12 -6.28 -9.94
C ALA A 66 -0.32 -5.77 -10.14
N TYR A 67 -0.90 -6.08 -11.30
CA TYR A 67 -2.28 -5.70 -11.61
C TYR A 67 -3.06 -6.98 -11.93
N GLU A 68 -4.03 -7.27 -11.09
CA GLU A 68 -5.02 -8.32 -11.34
C GLU A 68 -6.39 -7.64 -11.47
N ASP A 69 -7.02 -7.82 -12.63
CA ASP A 69 -8.40 -7.37 -12.85
C ASP A 69 -9.33 -8.53 -12.48
N ALA A 70 -9.97 -8.44 -11.33
CA ALA A 70 -11.00 -9.39 -10.93
C ALA A 70 -12.37 -8.78 -11.20
N ILE A 71 -13.21 -9.50 -11.96
CA ILE A 71 -14.62 -9.13 -12.09
C ILE A 71 -15.26 -9.28 -10.70
N PRO A 72 -15.86 -8.21 -10.13
CA PRO A 72 -16.41 -8.28 -8.79
C PRO A 72 -17.59 -9.24 -8.77
N VAL A 73 -17.57 -10.19 -7.83
CA VAL A 73 -18.78 -10.93 -7.45
C VAL A 73 -19.66 -9.94 -6.68
N ILE A 74 -20.86 -9.66 -7.19
CA ILE A 74 -21.76 -8.68 -6.58
C ILE A 74 -22.18 -9.19 -5.19
N ASN A 75 -21.60 -8.59 -4.16
CA ASN A 75 -22.07 -8.66 -2.79
C ASN A 75 -22.44 -7.26 -2.32
N ARG A 76 -23.35 -7.16 -1.35
CA ARG A 76 -23.73 -5.90 -0.70
C ARG A 76 -22.51 -5.34 0.04
N SER A 77 -21.65 -4.63 -0.68
CA SER A 77 -20.39 -4.08 -0.21
C SER A 77 -20.60 -2.59 0.03
N ASP A 78 -20.66 -2.18 1.30
CA ASP A 78 -20.64 -0.76 1.64
C ASP A 78 -19.19 -0.30 1.81
N VAL A 79 -18.72 0.57 0.93
CA VAL A 79 -17.34 1.09 0.99
C VAL A 79 -17.14 2.15 2.08
N GLU A 80 -18.23 2.62 2.70
CA GLU A 80 -18.19 3.60 3.79
C GLU A 80 -17.72 2.99 5.11
N ASP A 81 -17.91 1.68 5.25
CA ASP A 81 -17.54 0.89 6.41
C ASP A 81 -16.12 0.35 6.25
N LYS A 82 -15.24 0.61 7.24
CA LYS A 82 -13.85 0.17 7.19
C LYS A 82 -13.48 -0.63 8.44
N GLY A 83 -12.81 -1.75 8.27
CA GLY A 83 -12.15 -2.46 9.36
C GLY A 83 -10.75 -1.88 9.56
N VAL A 84 -10.48 -1.29 10.71
CA VAL A 84 -9.19 -0.70 11.06
C VAL A 84 -8.44 -1.65 11.99
N PHE A 85 -7.20 -1.97 11.65
CA PHE A 85 -6.29 -2.75 12.47
C PHE A 85 -5.08 -1.90 12.82
N ILE A 86 -4.80 -1.78 14.11
CA ILE A 86 -3.63 -1.08 14.65
C ILE A 86 -2.66 -2.14 15.15
N PHE A 87 -1.41 -2.05 14.73
CA PHE A 87 -0.35 -2.99 15.07
C PHE A 87 0.75 -2.32 15.90
N ASN A 88 1.30 -3.09 16.83
CA ASN A 88 2.55 -2.75 17.51
C ASN A 88 3.73 -3.18 16.63
N THR A 89 4.73 -2.32 16.56
CA THR A 89 5.97 -2.62 15.82
C THR A 89 7.15 -2.74 16.77
N ALA A 90 8.20 -3.45 16.35
CA ALA A 90 9.41 -3.66 17.15
C ALA A 90 10.09 -2.34 17.57
N ASN A 91 9.90 -1.29 16.77
CA ASN A 91 10.47 0.05 17.02
C ASN A 91 9.62 0.89 17.99
N GLY A 92 8.56 0.32 18.58
CA GLY A 92 7.67 1.02 19.53
C GLY A 92 6.67 1.98 18.89
N LEU A 93 6.65 2.09 17.57
CA LEU A 93 5.67 2.88 16.82
C LEU A 93 4.42 2.04 16.51
N ALA A 94 3.27 2.69 16.35
CA ALA A 94 2.07 2.05 15.87
C ALA A 94 1.99 2.15 14.34
N SER A 95 1.56 1.06 13.69
CA SER A 95 1.19 1.04 12.27
C SER A 95 -0.30 0.75 12.16
N SER A 96 -0.98 1.31 11.16
CA SER A 96 -2.42 1.06 10.96
C SER A 96 -2.71 0.71 9.52
N ILE A 97 -3.60 -0.25 9.32
CA ILE A 97 -4.19 -0.58 8.01
C ILE A 97 -5.70 -0.50 8.11
N ALA A 98 -6.34 -0.08 7.03
CA ALA A 98 -7.79 -0.03 6.92
C ALA A 98 -8.25 -0.83 5.71
N ILE A 99 -9.17 -1.77 5.93
CA ILE A 99 -9.79 -2.60 4.89
C ILE A 99 -11.19 -2.05 4.63
N PRO A 100 -11.52 -1.64 3.39
CA PRO A 100 -12.87 -1.18 3.05
C PRO A 100 -13.86 -2.35 3.02
N SER A 101 -15.13 -2.05 3.26
CA SER A 101 -16.26 -2.99 3.22
C SER A 101 -16.08 -4.21 4.13
N VAL A 102 -15.72 -3.95 5.39
CA VAL A 102 -15.62 -5.01 6.40
C VAL A 102 -16.97 -5.71 6.59
N ALA A 103 -16.96 -7.04 6.61
CA ALA A 103 -18.19 -7.81 6.76
C ALA A 103 -18.71 -7.77 8.21
N GLU A 104 -20.01 -7.60 8.41
CA GLU A 104 -20.64 -7.66 9.75
C GLU A 104 -20.35 -8.97 10.50
N ALA A 105 -20.17 -10.07 9.76
CA ALA A 105 -19.85 -11.37 10.34
C ALA A 105 -18.46 -11.45 11.00
N VAL A 106 -17.57 -10.47 10.77
CA VAL A 106 -16.27 -10.41 11.46
C VAL A 106 -16.29 -9.56 12.73
N LEU A 107 -17.42 -8.94 13.05
CA LEU A 107 -17.58 -8.12 14.26
C LEU A 107 -18.06 -8.98 15.42
N GLN A 108 -17.69 -8.57 16.63
CA GLN A 108 -18.26 -9.14 17.85
C GLN A 108 -19.74 -8.79 17.96
N ALA A 109 -20.53 -9.68 18.56
CA ALA A 109 -21.96 -9.46 18.73
C ALA A 109 -22.23 -8.19 19.56
N ASN A 110 -23.03 -7.28 18.99
CA ASN A 110 -23.44 -6.01 19.60
C ASN A 110 -22.31 -5.00 19.86
N ASN A 111 -21.19 -5.11 19.16
CA ASN A 111 -20.09 -4.14 19.25
C ASN A 111 -19.47 -3.88 17.86
N GLU A 112 -18.71 -2.80 17.73
CA GLU A 112 -17.95 -2.44 16.54
C GLU A 112 -16.53 -3.05 16.56
N ASP A 113 -16.16 -3.77 17.62
CA ASP A 113 -14.87 -4.45 17.70
C ASP A 113 -14.80 -5.67 16.77
N ILE A 114 -13.66 -5.85 16.12
CA ILE A 114 -13.42 -7.00 15.24
C ILE A 114 -13.11 -8.22 16.11
N ASP A 115 -13.76 -9.36 15.83
CA ASP A 115 -13.56 -10.58 16.58
C ASP A 115 -12.26 -11.28 16.18
N LEU A 116 -11.22 -11.09 16.99
CA LEU A 116 -9.90 -11.71 16.82
C LEU A 116 -9.91 -13.24 17.04
N THR A 117 -10.98 -13.81 17.58
CA THR A 117 -11.09 -15.27 17.78
C THR A 117 -11.52 -16.00 16.51
N LEU A 118 -12.04 -15.28 15.52
CA LEU A 118 -12.40 -15.84 14.21
C LEU A 118 -11.14 -16.27 13.47
N ALA A 119 -11.11 -17.52 13.01
CA ALA A 119 -9.96 -18.08 12.29
C ALA A 119 -9.53 -17.25 11.08
N ALA A 120 -10.48 -16.62 10.37
CA ALA A 120 -10.18 -15.75 9.23
C ALA A 120 -9.48 -14.44 9.65
N VAL A 121 -9.88 -13.85 10.78
CA VAL A 121 -9.25 -12.65 11.33
C VAL A 121 -7.88 -12.99 11.91
N GLY A 122 -7.76 -14.12 12.62
CA GLY A 122 -6.48 -14.65 13.09
C GLY A 122 -5.49 -14.86 11.95
N ALA A 123 -5.91 -15.54 10.86
CA ALA A 123 -5.08 -15.74 9.68
C ALA A 123 -4.65 -14.42 9.01
N PHE A 124 -5.53 -13.40 9.02
CA PHE A 124 -5.17 -12.06 8.55
C PHE A 124 -4.10 -11.42 9.44
N VAL A 125 -4.24 -11.47 10.77
CA VAL A 125 -3.23 -10.93 11.70
C VAL A 125 -1.90 -11.68 11.58
N ASP A 126 -1.94 -13.01 11.50
CA ASP A 126 -0.76 -13.86 11.34
C ASP A 126 -0.03 -13.56 10.03
N ALA A 127 -0.74 -13.24 8.95
CA ALA A 127 -0.13 -12.83 7.70
C ALA A 127 0.72 -11.55 7.86
N PHE A 128 0.34 -10.65 8.78
CA PHE A 128 1.09 -9.43 9.07
C PHE A 128 2.25 -9.62 10.05
N THR A 129 2.18 -10.60 10.95
CA THR A 129 3.24 -10.85 11.96
C THR A 129 4.23 -11.94 11.55
N LEU A 130 3.79 -12.95 10.81
CA LEU A 130 4.59 -14.13 10.41
C LEU A 130 4.85 -14.19 8.91
N GLY A 131 4.17 -13.35 8.12
CA GLY A 131 4.12 -13.45 6.66
C GLY A 131 3.01 -14.40 6.21
N ALA A 132 2.38 -14.10 5.07
CA ALA A 132 1.22 -14.83 4.52
C ALA A 132 1.57 -16.23 3.96
N GLY A 133 2.22 -17.08 4.76
CA GLY A 133 2.76 -18.37 4.33
C GLY A 133 4.06 -18.28 3.51
N THR A 134 4.60 -17.07 3.33
CA THR A 134 5.85 -16.78 2.65
C THR A 134 6.87 -16.24 3.66
N PRO A 135 7.61 -17.12 4.37
CA PRO A 135 8.46 -16.71 5.50
C PRO A 135 9.61 -15.76 5.10
N LEU A 136 9.84 -15.55 3.81
CA LEU A 136 10.83 -14.63 3.26
C LEU A 136 10.33 -13.17 3.15
N VAL A 137 9.04 -12.91 3.39
CA VAL A 137 8.47 -11.55 3.33
C VAL A 137 7.79 -11.25 4.66
N GLN A 138 8.44 -10.43 5.48
CA GLN A 138 7.89 -9.92 6.72
C GLN A 138 7.41 -8.48 6.55
N PRO A 139 6.13 -8.19 6.83
CA PRO A 139 5.63 -6.82 6.80
C PRO A 139 6.28 -5.94 7.88
N ALA A 140 6.65 -4.73 7.48
CA ALA A 140 7.21 -3.71 8.36
C ALA A 140 6.44 -2.39 8.22
N ASN A 141 6.56 -1.54 9.23
CA ASN A 141 6.05 -0.18 9.14
C ASN A 141 6.91 0.68 8.19
N ALA A 142 6.44 1.90 7.89
CA ALA A 142 7.16 2.83 7.00
C ALA A 142 8.54 3.26 7.52
N SER A 143 8.84 3.03 8.81
CA SER A 143 10.14 3.29 9.43
C SER A 143 11.03 2.04 9.51
N GLY A 144 10.63 0.92 8.89
CA GLY A 144 11.39 -0.33 8.86
C GLY A 144 11.30 -1.17 10.15
N GLY A 145 10.33 -0.91 11.02
CA GLY A 145 10.08 -1.73 12.21
C GLY A 145 9.12 -2.86 11.93
N ASP A 146 9.51 -4.08 12.29
CA ASP A 146 8.71 -5.30 12.09
C ASP A 146 7.38 -5.21 12.82
N ILE A 147 6.32 -5.74 12.21
CA ILE A 147 5.01 -5.84 12.84
C ILE A 147 5.00 -7.05 13.79
N VAL A 148 4.74 -6.81 15.08
CA VAL A 148 4.90 -7.83 16.13
C VAL A 148 3.55 -8.39 16.59
N SER A 149 2.56 -7.53 16.80
CA SER A 149 1.25 -7.95 17.28
C SER A 149 0.17 -6.97 16.84
N VAL A 150 -1.07 -7.43 16.76
CA VAL A 150 -2.22 -6.52 16.75
C VAL A 150 -2.35 -5.86 18.13
N LYS A 151 -2.63 -4.57 18.13
CA LYS A 151 -2.93 -3.77 19.33
C LYS A 151 -4.44 -3.69 19.52
N GLU A 152 -5.14 -3.20 18.49
CA GLU A 152 -6.58 -2.93 18.50
C GLU A 152 -7.15 -3.17 17.09
N ALA A 153 -8.40 -3.63 16.99
CA ALA A 153 -9.09 -3.87 15.73
C ALA A 153 -10.58 -3.55 15.87
N TYR A 154 -11.10 -2.64 15.05
CA TYR A 154 -12.47 -2.14 15.16
C TYR A 154 -13.00 -1.65 13.81
N LYS A 155 -14.33 -1.54 13.70
CA LYS A 155 -15.03 -0.94 12.56
C LYS A 155 -15.09 0.57 12.71
N GLN A 156 -14.79 1.29 11.64
CA GLN A 156 -14.90 2.73 11.54
C GLN A 156 -15.74 3.12 10.33
N ASN A 157 -16.82 3.86 10.57
CA ASN A 157 -17.63 4.42 9.50
C ASN A 157 -17.10 5.80 9.11
N ARG A 158 -17.10 6.10 7.80
CA ARG A 158 -16.77 7.45 7.35
C ARG A 158 -17.81 8.43 7.94
N ARG A 159 -17.36 9.44 8.68
CA ARG A 159 -18.24 10.51 9.17
C ARG A 159 -19.00 11.12 7.98
N SER A 160 -20.30 10.83 7.89
CA SER A 160 -21.18 11.50 6.95
C SER A 160 -21.31 12.96 7.37
N LEU A 161 -20.89 13.89 6.51
CA LEU A 161 -21.03 15.34 6.73
C LEU A 161 -22.49 15.83 6.66
N LYS A 162 -23.48 14.93 6.79
CA LYS A 162 -24.90 15.26 6.70
C LYS A 162 -25.48 15.53 8.09
N GLY A 163 -25.11 16.66 8.68
CA GLY A 163 -25.66 17.09 9.98
C GLY A 163 -25.00 18.33 10.56
N GLY A 164 -25.10 19.48 9.88
CA GLY A 164 -24.52 20.73 10.36
C GLY A 164 -25.15 21.97 9.73
N GLY A 165 -26.48 22.05 9.73
CA GLY A 165 -27.23 23.10 9.05
C GLY A 165 -28.41 23.66 9.83
N THR A 166 -28.40 23.61 11.17
CA THR A 166 -29.42 24.31 11.97
C THR A 166 -29.08 25.81 12.06
N ARG A 167 -29.30 26.55 10.97
CA ARG A 167 -29.43 28.02 11.07
C ARG A 167 -30.77 28.34 11.71
N ARG A 168 -30.82 28.45 13.04
CA ARG A 168 -31.82 29.29 13.71
C ARG A 168 -31.49 30.74 13.35
N LYS A 169 -32.20 31.31 12.39
CA LYS A 169 -32.39 32.76 12.33
C LYS A 169 -33.59 33.08 13.24
N GLY A 170 -33.42 34.13 14.05
CA GLY A 170 -34.40 34.63 15.00
C GLY A 170 -35.65 35.22 14.35
#